data_AF-A0A023FT87-F1
#
_entry.id   AF-A0A023FT87-F1
#
_cell.length_a   1.000
_cell.length_b   1.000
_cell.length_c   1.000
_cell.angle_alpha   90.00
_cell.angle_beta   90.00
_cell.angle_gamma   90.00
#
_symmetry.space_group_name_H-M   'P 1'
#
loop_
_entity.id
_entity.type
_entity.pdbx_description
1 polymer ?
#
loop_
_entity_poly.entity_id
_entity_poly.type
_entity_poly.pdbx_seq_one_letter_code
_entity_poly.pdbx_strand_id
1 'polypeptide(L)'
;ATSPYHQNLALVTNQRVPGCQVKPHFKKIQDYDESFYQQFHIVVCGLDSIVARRWANGMLLSLVDQGSIVPMVDGGTEGFKGNARVIIPSMNACVDCNLEFYPPQVNFPLCTIAHTPRLPEHCIEYVKILLWPKEKPFGDAAIDGDNPDHLQWIHEKATERASEFHISGVTYRLTQGVVKRIIPAVASTNAAIAAVCATEVFKIATSCSNPLNNFVVFNDSDGIYTYCFEAERNEKCLACSQVPVKLYFPPEAKLQEVYDHLVNSQEFQMKSPGMTTTVDGRSKTLYMPSVPDIEKRTKENLKKTLKELGFVEGQELVVVDVTNPMYIAFKMTFKEPTDT
;
A
#
# COMPACT_ATOMS: atom_id res chain seq x y z
N ALA A 1 -17.27 -7.18 -21.93
CA ALA A 1 -16.91 -5.95 -22.66
C ALA A 1 -17.44 -4.74 -21.89
N THR A 2 -16.77 -4.38 -20.80
CA THR A 2 -17.07 -3.18 -20.01
C THR A 2 -16.35 -2.00 -20.66
N SER A 3 -17.10 -0.97 -21.08
CA SER A 3 -16.51 0.32 -21.44
C SER A 3 -15.57 0.78 -20.32
N PRO A 4 -14.38 1.33 -20.60
CA PRO A 4 -13.45 1.76 -19.56
C PRO A 4 -14.16 2.78 -18.66
N TYR A 5 -14.40 2.43 -17.40
CA TYR A 5 -15.08 3.27 -16.40
C TYR A 5 -14.66 4.75 -16.46
N HIS A 6 -13.36 4.98 -16.63
CA HIS A 6 -12.73 6.30 -16.78
C HIS A 6 -13.24 7.09 -17.99
N GLN A 7 -13.41 6.45 -19.15
CA GLN A 7 -13.89 7.10 -20.37
C GLN A 7 -15.36 7.52 -20.22
N ASN A 8 -16.19 6.62 -19.67
CA ASN A 8 -17.59 6.95 -19.40
C ASN A 8 -17.73 8.10 -18.40
N LEU A 9 -16.94 8.12 -17.32
CA LEU A 9 -16.98 9.18 -16.32
C LEU A 9 -16.61 10.54 -16.92
N ALA A 10 -15.54 10.60 -17.71
CA ALA A 10 -15.13 11.84 -18.37
C ALA A 10 -16.20 12.35 -19.34
N LEU A 11 -16.79 11.45 -20.14
CA LEU A 11 -17.86 11.79 -21.07
C LEU A 11 -19.07 12.39 -20.33
N VAL A 12 -19.54 11.74 -19.27
CA VAL A 12 -20.70 12.21 -18.49
C VAL A 12 -20.41 13.57 -17.85
N THR A 13 -19.23 13.76 -17.25
CA THR A 13 -18.87 15.03 -16.60
C THR A 13 -18.78 16.18 -17.60
N ASN A 14 -18.12 15.96 -18.75
CA ASN A 14 -17.98 16.96 -19.80
C ASN A 14 -19.33 17.34 -20.44
N GLN A 15 -20.26 16.39 -20.53
CA GLN A 15 -21.63 16.67 -20.99
C GLN A 15 -22.45 17.41 -19.95
N ARG A 16 -22.25 17.11 -18.65
CA ARG A 16 -23.05 17.66 -17.55
C ARG A 16 -22.62 19.07 -17.14
N VAL A 17 -21.33 19.39 -17.21
CA VAL A 17 -20.76 20.66 -16.72
C VAL A 17 -20.17 21.44 -17.89
N PRO A 18 -20.84 22.50 -18.37
CA PRO A 18 -20.34 23.33 -19.47
C PRO A 18 -18.95 23.90 -19.19
N GLY A 19 -18.05 23.82 -20.16
CA GLY A 19 -16.67 24.31 -20.06
C GLY A 19 -15.69 23.34 -19.37
N CYS A 20 -16.17 22.22 -18.81
CA CYS A 20 -15.30 21.19 -18.24
C CYS A 20 -14.60 20.37 -19.34
N GLN A 21 -13.31 20.06 -19.14
CA GLN A 21 -12.48 19.31 -20.10
C GLN A 21 -11.74 18.16 -19.40
N VAL A 22 -12.49 17.19 -18.89
CA VAL A 22 -11.92 15.98 -18.28
C VAL A 22 -11.30 15.10 -19.36
N LYS A 23 -9.99 14.82 -19.22
CA LYS A 23 -9.24 13.88 -20.07
C LYS A 23 -9.07 12.54 -19.34
N PRO A 24 -9.69 11.44 -19.81
CA PRO A 24 -9.59 10.15 -19.15
C PRO A 24 -8.27 9.44 -19.47
N HIS A 25 -7.73 8.73 -18.49
CA HIS A 25 -6.54 7.90 -18.62
C HIS A 25 -6.87 6.48 -18.13
N PHE A 26 -7.03 5.52 -19.04
CA PHE A 26 -7.25 4.11 -18.69
C PHE A 26 -5.90 3.38 -18.54
N LYS A 27 -5.18 3.75 -17.49
CA LYS A 27 -3.87 3.19 -17.13
C LYS A 27 -3.73 3.11 -15.63
N LYS A 28 -2.79 2.30 -15.15
CA LYS A 28 -2.37 2.36 -13.75
C LYS A 28 -1.52 3.61 -13.54
N ILE A 29 -1.51 4.14 -12.32
CA ILE A 29 -0.66 5.30 -11.98
C ILE A 29 0.82 4.98 -12.22
N GLN A 30 1.21 3.72 -11.99
CA GLN A 30 2.56 3.20 -12.20
C GLN A 30 3.00 3.15 -13.67
N ASP A 31 2.08 3.33 -14.63
CA ASP A 31 2.40 3.32 -16.06
C ASP A 31 2.87 4.70 -16.56
N TYR A 32 2.94 5.70 -15.67
CA TYR A 32 3.40 7.06 -15.95
C TYR A 32 4.67 7.38 -15.18
N ASP A 33 5.52 8.20 -15.80
CA ASP A 33 6.78 8.67 -15.25
C ASP A 33 6.65 10.11 -14.71
N GLU A 34 7.76 10.65 -14.21
CA GLU A 34 7.86 12.00 -13.65
C GLU A 34 7.37 13.07 -14.64
N SER A 35 7.65 12.89 -15.93
CA SER A 35 7.31 13.87 -16.97
C SER A 35 5.79 14.08 -17.12
N PHE A 36 5.00 13.03 -16.85
CA PHE A 36 3.55 13.12 -16.83
C PHE A 36 3.08 13.90 -15.60
N TYR A 37 3.59 13.57 -14.41
CA TYR A 37 3.14 14.19 -13.17
C TYR A 37 3.56 15.66 -13.03
N GLN A 38 4.68 16.06 -13.64
CA GLN A 38 5.12 17.45 -13.71
C GLN A 38 4.17 18.39 -14.44
N GLN A 39 3.24 17.85 -15.25
CA GLN A 39 2.29 18.67 -16.01
C GLN A 39 1.16 19.24 -15.13
N PHE A 40 1.00 18.72 -13.91
CA PHE A 40 -0.10 19.08 -13.03
C PHE A 40 0.34 20.05 -11.94
N HIS A 41 -0.51 21.04 -11.65
CA HIS A 41 -0.29 21.99 -10.56
C HIS A 41 -0.65 21.40 -9.19
N ILE A 42 -1.65 20.51 -9.14
CA ILE A 42 -2.17 19.87 -7.93
C ILE A 42 -2.61 18.45 -8.31
N VAL A 43 -2.34 17.48 -7.44
CA VAL A 43 -2.82 16.10 -7.60
C VAL A 43 -3.83 15.78 -6.50
N VAL A 44 -4.93 15.11 -6.87
CA VAL A 44 -5.98 14.69 -5.94
C VAL A 44 -6.12 13.18 -6.00
N CYS A 45 -6.01 12.51 -4.86
CA CYS A 45 -6.01 11.06 -4.73
C CYS A 45 -7.30 10.58 -4.06
N GLY A 46 -8.04 9.73 -4.76
CA GLY A 46 -9.15 8.93 -4.22
C GLY A 46 -8.85 7.44 -4.36
N LEU A 47 -7.63 7.05 -3.96
CA LEU A 47 -7.10 5.70 -4.17
C LEU A 47 -7.69 4.71 -3.14
N ASP A 48 -7.74 3.43 -3.49
CA ASP A 48 -8.33 2.38 -2.65
C ASP A 48 -7.29 1.51 -1.91
N SER A 49 -6.01 1.69 -2.20
CA SER A 49 -4.92 0.92 -1.58
C SER A 49 -3.82 1.80 -1.00
N ILE A 50 -3.25 1.34 0.12
CA ILE A 50 -2.11 1.99 0.77
C ILE A 50 -0.90 1.99 -0.18
N VAL A 51 -0.68 0.89 -0.91
CA VAL A 51 0.44 0.76 -1.87
C VAL A 51 0.37 1.83 -2.96
N ALA A 52 -0.82 2.08 -3.53
CA ALA A 52 -0.99 3.12 -4.54
C ALA A 52 -0.76 4.52 -3.96
N ARG A 53 -1.22 4.78 -2.72
CA ARG A 53 -0.98 6.06 -2.03
C ARG A 53 0.50 6.31 -1.77
N ARG A 54 1.23 5.30 -1.27
CA ARG A 54 2.68 5.37 -1.05
C ARG A 54 3.43 5.59 -2.36
N TRP A 55 3.01 4.92 -3.44
CA TRP A 55 3.61 5.11 -4.75
C TRP A 55 3.40 6.54 -5.28
N ALA A 56 2.17 7.07 -5.18
CA ALA A 56 1.89 8.45 -5.58
C ALA A 56 2.67 9.46 -4.72
N ASN A 57 2.78 9.21 -3.42
CA ASN A 57 3.60 10.00 -2.50
C ASN A 57 5.06 10.05 -2.95
N GLY A 58 5.68 8.89 -3.22
CA GLY A 58 7.06 8.81 -3.69
C GLY A 58 7.27 9.48 -5.05
N MET A 59 6.31 9.36 -5.96
CA MET A 59 6.36 10.02 -7.27
C MET A 59 6.36 11.55 -7.12
N LEU A 60 5.51 12.12 -6.27
CA LEU A 60 5.48 13.58 -6.07
C LEU A 60 6.69 14.09 -5.28
N LEU A 61 7.26 13.26 -4.40
CA LEU A 61 8.52 13.56 -3.73
C LEU A 61 9.70 13.58 -4.71
N SER A 62 9.75 12.66 -5.69
CA SER A 62 10.83 12.66 -6.69
C SER A 62 10.83 13.91 -7.58
N LEU A 63 9.68 14.57 -7.73
CA LEU A 63 9.59 15.85 -8.45
C LEU A 63 10.26 17.00 -7.68
N VAL A 64 10.29 16.94 -6.35
CA VAL A 64 10.93 17.96 -5.51
C VAL A 64 12.44 18.00 -5.77
N ASP A 65 13.06 16.83 -5.93
CA ASP A 65 14.48 16.73 -6.28
C ASP A 65 14.78 17.33 -7.66
N GLN A 66 13.77 17.42 -8.54
CA GLN A 66 13.84 18.07 -9.84
C GLN A 66 13.44 19.56 -9.80
N GLY A 67 13.16 20.11 -8.62
CA GLY A 67 12.81 21.51 -8.40
C GLY A 67 11.32 21.84 -8.57
N SER A 68 10.43 20.84 -8.65
CA SER A 68 8.98 21.04 -8.77
C SER A 68 8.24 20.52 -7.55
N ILE A 69 7.42 21.38 -6.93
CA ILE A 69 6.55 21.00 -5.82
C ILE A 69 5.12 20.93 -6.34
N VAL A 70 4.57 19.72 -6.36
CA VAL A 70 3.17 19.47 -6.73
C VAL A 70 2.41 19.04 -5.47
N PRO A 71 1.55 19.90 -4.89
CA PRO A 71 0.74 19.53 -3.73
C PRO A 71 -0.18 18.35 -4.02
N MET A 72 -0.36 17.49 -3.01
CA MET A 72 -1.25 16.33 -3.07
C MET A 72 -2.37 16.46 -2.04
N VAL A 73 -3.61 16.27 -2.48
CA VAL A 73 -4.77 16.14 -1.59
C VAL A 73 -5.25 14.69 -1.65
N ASP A 74 -5.14 13.96 -0.55
CA ASP A 74 -5.52 12.55 -0.47
C ASP A 74 -6.77 12.36 0.39
N GLY A 75 -7.72 11.57 -0.10
CA GLY A 75 -8.93 11.19 0.59
C GLY A 75 -9.04 9.67 0.75
N GLY A 76 -9.59 9.23 1.89
CA GLY A 76 -9.86 7.83 2.19
C GLY A 76 -11.20 7.65 2.87
N THR A 77 -11.87 6.54 2.59
CA THR A 77 -13.22 6.23 3.09
C THR A 77 -13.37 4.75 3.38
N GLU A 78 -14.00 4.42 4.51
CA GLU A 78 -14.35 3.07 4.93
C GLU A 78 -15.63 3.11 5.76
N GLY A 79 -16.73 2.58 5.23
CA GLY A 79 -18.05 2.64 5.86
C GLY A 79 -18.45 4.07 6.20
N PHE A 80 -18.75 4.32 7.47
CA PHE A 80 -19.12 5.63 8.00
C PHE A 80 -17.92 6.49 8.46
N LYS A 81 -16.69 6.06 8.15
CA LYS A 81 -15.47 6.77 8.51
C LYS A 81 -14.73 7.22 7.26
N GLY A 82 -14.04 8.34 7.37
CA GLY A 82 -13.19 8.83 6.31
C GLY A 82 -12.10 9.76 6.83
N ASN A 83 -11.15 10.08 5.95
CA ASN A 83 -10.13 11.07 6.20
C ASN A 83 -9.81 11.84 4.93
N ALA A 84 -9.32 13.06 5.12
CA ALA A 84 -8.70 13.85 4.06
C ALA A 84 -7.40 14.43 4.59
N ARG A 85 -6.42 14.58 3.70
CA ARG A 85 -5.13 15.16 4.06
C ARG A 85 -4.57 16.02 2.93
N VAL A 86 -3.88 17.09 3.32
CA VAL A 86 -3.14 17.98 2.41
C VAL A 86 -1.66 17.78 2.64
N ILE A 87 -0.97 17.31 1.60
CA ILE A 87 0.46 17.01 1.61
C ILE A 87 1.15 18.01 0.67
N ILE A 88 2.12 18.72 1.23
CA ILE A 88 3.06 19.53 0.48
C ILE A 88 4.40 18.80 0.55
N PRO A 89 4.83 18.14 -0.54
CA PRO A 89 6.05 17.33 -0.55
C PRO A 89 7.24 18.04 0.10
N SER A 90 7.95 17.32 0.98
CA SER A 90 9.10 17.79 1.75
C SER A 90 8.86 18.93 2.75
N MET A 91 7.65 19.49 2.85
CA MET A 91 7.32 20.58 3.78
C MET A 91 6.54 20.11 5.01
N ASN A 92 5.53 19.27 4.83
CA ASN A 92 4.74 18.71 5.94
C ASN A 92 4.74 17.17 5.93
N ALA A 93 4.00 16.55 6.85
CA ALA A 93 3.93 15.09 6.95
C ALA A 93 3.37 14.46 5.68
N CYS A 94 4.13 13.52 5.10
CA CYS A 94 3.76 12.79 3.88
C CYS A 94 2.95 11.51 4.21
N VAL A 95 2.57 10.71 3.21
CA VAL A 95 1.84 9.45 3.44
C VAL A 95 2.62 8.49 4.34
N ASP A 96 3.93 8.36 4.11
CA ASP A 96 4.81 7.45 4.85
C ASP A 96 5.16 7.96 6.26
N CYS A 97 4.99 9.26 6.56
CA CYS A 97 5.16 9.77 7.93
C CYS A 97 4.14 9.16 8.90
N ASN A 98 2.95 8.83 8.41
CA ASN A 98 1.80 8.43 9.23
C ASN A 98 1.29 7.05 8.82
N LEU A 99 2.17 6.16 8.36
CA LEU A 99 1.78 4.84 7.87
C LEU A 99 1.11 4.00 8.98
N GLU A 100 1.44 4.26 10.24
CA GLU A 100 0.82 3.66 11.42
C GLU A 100 -0.66 4.05 11.64
N PHE A 101 -1.15 5.12 11.02
CA PHE A 101 -2.57 5.50 11.14
C PHE A 101 -3.47 4.59 10.32
N TYR A 102 -2.92 3.81 9.38
CA TYR A 102 -3.70 2.80 8.68
C TYR A 102 -3.94 1.60 9.61
N PRO A 103 -5.18 1.07 9.65
CA PRO A 103 -5.46 -0.09 10.48
C PRO A 103 -4.59 -1.28 10.01
N PRO A 104 -4.14 -2.13 10.95
CA PRO A 104 -3.35 -3.30 10.60
C PRO A 104 -4.16 -4.20 9.66
N GLN A 105 -3.50 -4.73 8.62
CA GLN A 105 -4.16 -5.69 7.73
C GLN A 105 -4.51 -6.94 8.52
N VAL A 106 -5.79 -7.32 8.52
CA VAL A 106 -6.23 -8.58 9.13
C VAL A 106 -5.62 -9.73 8.33
N ASN A 107 -4.66 -10.41 8.94
CA ASN A 107 -4.05 -11.64 8.44
C ASN A 107 -4.25 -12.72 9.49
N PHE A 108 -4.96 -13.78 9.12
CA PHE A 108 -5.18 -14.92 10.01
C PHE A 108 -3.92 -15.81 10.03
N PRO A 109 -3.43 -16.25 11.21
CA PRO A 109 -2.28 -17.15 11.26
C PRO A 109 -2.55 -18.48 10.56
N LEU A 110 -1.57 -19.00 9.81
CA LEU A 110 -1.74 -20.24 9.04
C LEU A 110 -2.12 -21.44 9.92
N CYS A 111 -1.54 -21.56 11.12
CA CYS A 111 -1.90 -22.62 12.06
C CYS A 111 -3.38 -22.57 12.49
N THR A 112 -3.92 -21.36 12.67
CA THR A 112 -5.33 -21.14 12.98
C THR A 112 -6.21 -21.53 11.80
N ILE A 113 -5.86 -21.06 10.59
CA ILE A 113 -6.59 -21.39 9.37
C ILE A 113 -6.59 -22.90 9.11
N ALA A 114 -5.44 -23.55 9.25
CA ALA A 114 -5.23 -24.95 8.88
C ALA A 114 -5.81 -25.93 9.90
N HIS A 115 -5.59 -25.69 11.20
CA HIS A 115 -5.84 -26.69 12.24
C HIS A 115 -6.85 -26.28 13.31
N THR A 116 -6.99 -24.99 13.60
CA THR A 116 -7.82 -24.51 14.72
C THR A 116 -8.72 -23.35 14.31
N PRO A 117 -9.61 -23.51 13.30
CA PRO A 117 -10.55 -22.48 12.91
C PRO A 117 -11.53 -22.20 14.07
N ARG A 118 -12.00 -20.96 14.18
CA ARG A 118 -12.86 -20.47 15.27
C ARG A 118 -13.96 -19.54 14.77
N LEU A 119 -13.68 -18.82 13.68
CA LEU A 119 -14.60 -17.90 13.04
C LEU A 119 -14.95 -18.43 11.64
N PRO A 120 -16.15 -18.11 11.09
CA PRO A 120 -16.52 -18.51 9.74
C PRO A 120 -15.55 -17.98 8.67
N GLU A 121 -14.91 -16.84 8.89
CA GLU A 121 -13.85 -16.27 8.05
C GLU A 121 -12.63 -17.21 7.96
N HIS A 122 -12.28 -17.93 9.04
CA HIS A 122 -11.15 -18.88 9.01
C HIS A 122 -11.44 -20.05 8.07
N CYS A 123 -12.71 -20.49 7.99
CA CYS A 123 -13.13 -21.56 7.09
C CYS A 123 -13.05 -21.11 5.62
N ILE A 124 -13.47 -19.88 5.33
CA ILE A 124 -13.39 -19.32 3.98
C ILE A 124 -11.93 -19.10 3.57
N GLU A 125 -11.09 -18.54 4.46
CA GLU A 125 -9.67 -18.30 4.15
C GLU A 125 -8.91 -19.62 3.95
N TYR A 126 -9.27 -20.69 4.67
CA TYR A 126 -8.71 -22.02 4.41
C TYR A 126 -8.97 -22.49 2.98
N VAL A 127 -10.20 -22.37 2.53
CA VAL A 127 -10.57 -22.82 1.17
C VAL A 127 -9.80 -22.01 0.13
N LYS A 128 -9.72 -20.71 0.33
CA LYS A 128 -9.02 -19.78 -0.56
C LYS A 128 -7.51 -20.03 -0.65
N ILE A 129 -6.82 -20.22 0.47
CA ILE A 129 -5.35 -20.26 0.49
C ILE A 129 -4.77 -21.67 0.48
N LEU A 130 -5.50 -22.67 0.97
CA LEU A 130 -5.03 -24.06 1.08
C LEU A 130 -5.77 -25.00 0.13
N LEU A 131 -7.10 -24.96 0.11
CA LEU A 131 -7.88 -25.95 -0.65
C LEU A 131 -7.88 -25.66 -2.16
N TRP A 132 -8.05 -24.39 -2.55
CA TRP A 132 -8.08 -23.99 -3.96
C TRP A 132 -6.79 -24.35 -4.70
N PRO A 133 -5.57 -24.00 -4.20
CA PRO A 133 -4.34 -24.39 -4.89
C PRO A 133 -4.11 -25.91 -4.93
N LYS A 134 -4.67 -26.64 -3.95
CA LYS A 134 -4.55 -28.09 -3.83
C LYS A 134 -5.47 -28.83 -4.80
N GLU A 135 -6.75 -28.46 -4.88
CA GLU A 135 -7.76 -29.16 -5.67
C GLU A 135 -7.89 -28.63 -7.10
N LYS A 136 -7.46 -27.38 -7.35
CA LYS A 136 -7.52 -26.73 -8.67
C LYS A 136 -8.90 -26.92 -9.34
N PRO A 137 -10.00 -26.52 -8.67
CA PRO A 137 -11.37 -26.85 -9.09
C PRO A 137 -11.73 -26.32 -10.49
N PHE A 138 -11.06 -25.25 -10.93
CA PHE A 138 -11.22 -24.65 -12.26
C PHE A 138 -9.89 -24.67 -13.04
N GLY A 139 -9.07 -25.71 -12.85
CA GLY A 139 -7.73 -25.81 -13.43
C GLY A 139 -6.73 -24.87 -12.77
N ASP A 140 -5.74 -24.38 -13.52
CA ASP A 140 -4.71 -23.43 -13.03
C ASP A 140 -5.23 -21.98 -12.91
N ALA A 141 -6.54 -21.77 -12.99
CA ALA A 141 -7.14 -20.46 -12.83
C ALA A 141 -6.97 -19.95 -11.39
N ALA A 142 -6.54 -18.68 -11.28
CA ALA A 142 -6.58 -17.96 -10.01
C ALA A 142 -8.03 -17.70 -9.58
N ILE A 143 -8.24 -17.50 -8.28
CA ILE A 143 -9.55 -17.13 -7.76
C ILE A 143 -9.96 -15.76 -8.33
N ASP A 144 -10.89 -15.79 -9.27
CA ASP A 144 -11.67 -14.62 -9.66
C ASP A 144 -12.82 -14.41 -8.66
N GLY A 145 -12.72 -13.35 -7.87
CA GLY A 145 -13.76 -12.97 -6.91
C GLY A 145 -15.05 -12.49 -7.58
N ASP A 146 -15.02 -12.04 -8.83
CA ASP A 146 -16.19 -11.59 -9.57
C ASP A 146 -16.90 -12.73 -10.31
N ASN A 147 -16.28 -13.91 -10.41
CA ASN A 147 -16.89 -15.10 -10.97
C ASN A 147 -17.85 -15.76 -9.96
N PRO A 148 -19.17 -15.83 -10.23
CA PRO A 148 -20.13 -16.47 -9.35
C PRO A 148 -19.82 -17.93 -9.05
N ASP A 149 -19.29 -18.68 -10.04
CA ASP A 149 -18.99 -20.11 -9.90
C ASP A 149 -17.84 -20.35 -8.93
N HIS A 150 -16.81 -19.51 -8.99
CA HIS A 150 -15.69 -19.55 -8.05
C HIS A 150 -16.16 -19.27 -6.62
N LEU A 151 -16.96 -18.21 -6.45
CA LEU A 151 -17.50 -17.84 -5.14
C LEU A 151 -18.42 -18.91 -4.57
N GLN A 152 -19.25 -19.52 -5.41
CA GLN A 152 -20.15 -20.59 -5.02
C GLN A 152 -19.37 -21.83 -4.55
N TRP A 153 -18.36 -22.25 -5.31
CA TRP A 153 -17.48 -23.36 -4.92
C TRP A 153 -16.78 -23.09 -3.59
N ILE A 154 -16.25 -21.87 -3.40
CA ILE A 154 -15.60 -21.48 -2.13
C ILE A 154 -16.61 -21.51 -0.97
N HIS A 155 -17.84 -21.03 -1.20
CA HIS A 155 -18.89 -21.02 -0.19
C HIS A 155 -19.29 -22.44 0.26
N GLU A 156 -19.46 -23.36 -0.68
CA GLU A 156 -19.80 -24.76 -0.41
C GLU A 156 -18.70 -25.42 0.44
N LYS A 157 -17.44 -25.33 0.00
CA LYS A 157 -16.30 -25.92 0.74
C LYS A 157 -16.07 -25.27 2.09
N ALA A 158 -16.32 -23.96 2.22
CA ALA A 158 -16.19 -23.29 3.50
C ALA A 158 -17.30 -23.74 4.47
N THR A 159 -18.50 -24.04 3.95
CA THR A 159 -19.63 -24.54 4.73
C THR A 159 -19.38 -25.98 5.21
N GLU A 160 -18.86 -26.85 4.33
CA GLU A 160 -18.42 -28.21 4.69
C GLU A 160 -17.42 -28.16 5.85
N ARG A 161 -16.34 -27.37 5.71
CA ARG A 161 -15.33 -27.19 6.76
C ARG A 161 -15.92 -26.59 8.04
N ALA A 162 -16.81 -25.61 7.93
CA ALA A 162 -17.43 -25.02 9.11
C ALA A 162 -18.27 -26.06 9.87
N SER A 163 -18.96 -26.96 9.17
CA SER A 163 -19.69 -28.07 9.79
C SER A 163 -18.78 -29.04 10.54
N GLU A 164 -17.60 -29.36 10.00
CA GLU A 164 -16.61 -30.23 10.67
C GLU A 164 -16.13 -29.67 12.01
N PHE A 165 -15.99 -28.35 12.12
CA PHE A 165 -15.53 -27.67 13.33
C PHE A 165 -16.67 -27.08 14.17
N HIS A 166 -17.93 -27.38 13.83
CA HIS A 166 -19.13 -26.84 14.49
C HIS A 166 -19.19 -25.30 14.54
N ILE A 167 -18.71 -24.66 13.47
CA ILE A 167 -18.73 -23.20 13.29
C ILE A 167 -19.96 -22.83 12.47
N SER A 168 -20.71 -21.84 12.95
CA SER A 168 -21.87 -21.28 12.24
C SER A 168 -21.54 -19.91 11.63
N GLY A 169 -22.41 -19.41 10.75
CA GLY A 169 -22.28 -18.06 10.19
C GLY A 169 -21.57 -17.96 8.84
N VAL A 170 -21.19 -19.08 8.20
CA VAL A 170 -20.74 -19.06 6.80
C VAL A 170 -21.94 -18.74 5.91
N THR A 171 -21.92 -17.58 5.27
CA THR A 171 -22.94 -17.13 4.31
C THR A 171 -22.28 -16.74 3.01
N TYR A 172 -23.01 -16.80 1.89
CA TYR A 172 -22.47 -16.38 0.58
C TYR A 172 -21.96 -14.93 0.62
N ARG A 173 -22.68 -14.03 1.31
CA ARG A 173 -22.26 -12.63 1.50
C ARG A 173 -20.94 -12.51 2.25
N LEU A 174 -20.74 -13.31 3.31
CA LEU A 174 -19.48 -13.35 4.04
C LEU A 174 -18.35 -13.92 3.17
N THR A 175 -18.63 -14.97 2.39
CA THR A 175 -17.68 -15.53 1.41
C THR A 175 -17.20 -14.47 0.43
N GLN A 176 -18.12 -13.70 -0.16
CA GLN A 176 -17.77 -12.58 -1.03
C GLN A 176 -16.92 -11.54 -0.30
N GLY A 177 -17.30 -11.18 0.93
CA GLY A 177 -16.56 -10.24 1.79
C GLY A 177 -15.11 -10.65 2.01
N VAL A 178 -14.88 -11.91 2.39
CA VAL A 178 -13.54 -12.45 2.70
C VAL A 178 -12.70 -12.65 1.43
N VAL A 179 -13.31 -13.16 0.35
CA VAL A 179 -12.60 -13.42 -0.92
C VAL A 179 -12.15 -12.10 -1.56
N LYS A 180 -13.05 -11.12 -1.67
CA LYS A 180 -12.76 -9.82 -2.29
C LYS A 180 -12.12 -8.81 -1.33
N ARG A 181 -12.01 -9.12 -0.04
CA ARG A 181 -11.64 -8.16 1.03
C ARG A 181 -12.50 -6.88 0.94
N ILE A 182 -13.82 -7.04 0.83
CA ILE A 182 -14.75 -5.91 0.59
C ILE A 182 -14.67 -4.91 1.75
N ILE A 183 -14.30 -3.67 1.43
CA ILE A 183 -14.43 -2.52 2.34
C ILE A 183 -15.83 -1.93 2.12
N PRO A 184 -16.66 -1.80 3.18
CA PRO A 184 -17.96 -1.15 3.05
C PRO A 184 -17.82 0.27 2.49
N ALA A 185 -18.69 0.65 1.55
CA ALA A 185 -18.68 1.99 0.95
C ALA A 185 -20.10 2.56 0.92
N VAL A 186 -20.24 3.82 1.31
CA VAL A 186 -21.50 4.57 1.27
C VAL A 186 -21.30 5.92 0.60
N ALA A 187 -22.29 6.36 -0.18
CA ALA A 187 -22.20 7.59 -0.96
C ALA A 187 -22.05 8.84 -0.08
N SER A 188 -22.65 8.87 1.11
CA SER A 188 -22.57 9.99 2.05
C SER A 188 -21.14 10.26 2.51
N THR A 189 -20.42 9.25 2.97
CA THR A 189 -19.01 9.36 3.39
C THR A 189 -18.11 9.80 2.23
N ASN A 190 -18.30 9.22 1.04
CA ASN A 190 -17.56 9.61 -0.16
C ASN A 190 -17.80 11.08 -0.53
N ALA A 191 -19.05 11.54 -0.46
CA ALA A 191 -19.40 12.92 -0.73
C ALA A 191 -18.78 13.87 0.30
N ALA A 192 -18.81 13.53 1.59
CA ALA A 192 -18.22 14.34 2.65
C ALA A 192 -16.70 14.51 2.46
N ILE A 193 -15.98 13.41 2.24
CA ILE A 193 -14.52 13.45 2.04
C ILE A 193 -14.15 14.13 0.71
N ALA A 194 -14.85 13.82 -0.38
CA ALA A 194 -14.60 14.48 -1.67
C ALA A 194 -14.85 15.99 -1.61
N ALA A 195 -15.85 16.44 -0.84
CA ALA A 195 -16.11 17.87 -0.63
C ALA A 195 -14.97 18.56 0.12
N VAL A 196 -14.43 17.93 1.16
CA VAL A 196 -13.24 18.44 1.86
C VAL A 196 -12.06 18.51 0.90
N CYS A 197 -11.74 17.43 0.18
CA CYS A 197 -10.63 17.41 -0.76
C CYS A 197 -10.77 18.50 -1.85
N ALA A 198 -11.94 18.63 -2.48
CA ALA A 198 -12.18 19.64 -3.50
C ALA A 198 -12.06 21.08 -2.95
N THR A 199 -12.48 21.30 -1.71
CA THR A 199 -12.32 22.59 -1.02
C THR A 199 -10.85 22.93 -0.81
N GLU A 200 -10.04 21.97 -0.39
CA GLU A 200 -8.60 22.18 -0.21
C GLU A 200 -7.86 22.43 -1.53
N VAL A 201 -8.24 21.74 -2.60
CA VAL A 201 -7.73 22.01 -3.95
C VAL A 201 -8.05 23.44 -4.38
N PHE A 202 -9.28 23.91 -4.12
CA PHE A 202 -9.67 25.28 -4.44
C PHE A 202 -8.86 26.31 -3.64
N LYS A 203 -8.66 26.08 -2.33
CA LYS A 203 -7.82 26.95 -1.48
C LYS A 203 -6.38 27.02 -1.98
N ILE A 204 -5.77 25.87 -2.30
CA ILE A 204 -4.40 25.80 -2.80
C ILE A 204 -4.29 26.53 -4.16
N ALA A 205 -5.22 26.28 -5.09
CA ALA A 205 -5.18 26.84 -6.43
C ALA A 205 -5.38 28.37 -6.47
N THR A 206 -6.19 28.90 -5.54
CA THR A 206 -6.59 30.31 -5.55
C THR A 206 -5.92 31.15 -4.46
N SER A 207 -5.29 30.51 -3.48
CA SER A 207 -4.78 31.17 -2.26
C SER A 207 -5.85 31.99 -1.53
N CYS A 208 -7.13 31.63 -1.64
CA CYS A 208 -8.23 32.38 -1.03
C CYS A 208 -8.34 32.21 0.50
N SER A 209 -7.73 31.15 1.04
CA SER A 209 -7.64 30.83 2.47
C SER A 209 -6.44 29.93 2.70
N ASN A 210 -5.97 29.87 3.94
CA ASN A 210 -5.00 28.88 4.36
C ASN A 210 -5.56 27.46 4.12
N PRO A 211 -4.79 26.55 3.51
CA PRO A 211 -5.14 25.14 3.41
C PRO A 211 -5.25 24.47 4.79
N LEU A 212 -5.93 23.34 4.83
CA LEU A 212 -5.98 22.43 5.97
C LEU A 212 -4.55 22.09 6.40
N ASN A 213 -4.29 22.21 7.70
CA ASN A 213 -3.01 21.85 8.26
C ASN A 213 -2.88 20.33 8.41
N ASN A 214 -2.45 19.70 7.33
CA ASN A 214 -2.23 18.27 7.16
C ASN A 214 -3.45 17.35 7.19
N PHE A 215 -4.20 17.19 8.29
CA PHE A 215 -5.11 16.03 8.44
C PHE A 215 -6.49 16.38 9.00
N VAL A 216 -7.51 15.68 8.49
CA VAL A 216 -8.85 15.64 9.09
C VAL A 216 -9.43 14.23 9.06
N VAL A 217 -10.07 13.83 10.16
CA VAL A 217 -10.83 12.59 10.30
C VAL A 217 -12.33 12.92 10.34
N PHE A 218 -13.14 12.06 9.74
CA PHE A 218 -14.61 12.10 9.73
C PHE A 218 -15.16 10.77 10.24
N ASN A 219 -16.20 10.82 11.08
CA ASN A 219 -16.94 9.65 11.54
C ASN A 219 -18.43 10.01 11.72
N ASP A 220 -19.31 9.21 11.12
CA ASP A 220 -20.77 9.34 11.16
C ASP A 220 -21.45 8.11 11.81
N SER A 221 -20.73 7.37 12.65
CA SER A 221 -21.28 6.16 13.30
C SER A 221 -22.14 6.48 14.53
N ASP A 222 -21.84 7.56 15.24
CA ASP A 222 -22.54 8.02 16.44
C ASP A 222 -22.55 9.55 16.46
N GLY A 223 -23.56 10.12 15.79
CA GLY A 223 -23.54 11.53 15.39
C GLY A 223 -22.44 11.84 14.38
N ILE A 224 -22.30 13.12 14.03
CA ILE A 224 -21.27 13.60 13.11
C ILE A 224 -20.09 14.14 13.92
N TYR A 225 -18.93 13.51 13.74
CA TYR A 225 -17.69 13.90 14.37
C TYR A 225 -16.61 14.19 13.31
N THR A 226 -15.92 15.31 13.49
CA THR A 226 -14.73 15.67 12.72
C THR A 226 -13.63 16.13 13.64
N TYR A 227 -12.39 15.73 13.34
CA TYR A 227 -11.21 16.15 14.07
C TYR A 227 -10.10 16.53 13.11
N CYS A 228 -9.67 17.80 13.19
CA CYS A 228 -8.54 18.31 12.42
C CYS A 228 -7.32 18.38 13.32
N PHE A 229 -6.17 17.91 12.82
CA PHE A 229 -4.90 18.01 13.51
C PHE A 229 -3.76 18.08 12.51
N GLU A 230 -2.68 18.74 12.92
CA GLU A 230 -1.42 18.75 12.19
C GLU A 230 -0.64 17.50 12.56
N ALA A 231 -0.48 16.58 11.61
CA ALA A 231 0.41 15.46 11.85
C ALA A 231 1.87 15.89 11.71
N GLU A 232 2.70 15.42 12.64
CA GLU A 232 4.11 15.76 12.68
C GLU A 232 4.87 15.07 11.54
N ARG A 233 5.72 15.83 10.86
CA ARG A 233 6.62 15.27 9.86
C ARG A 233 7.71 14.47 10.56
N ASN A 234 7.72 13.16 10.35
CA ASN A 234 8.78 12.29 10.85
C ASN A 234 10.14 12.63 10.19
N GLU A 235 11.10 13.09 10.99
CA GLU A 235 12.46 13.46 10.54
C GLU A 235 13.26 12.28 9.97
N LYS A 236 12.90 11.04 10.34
CA LYS A 236 13.51 9.80 9.86
C LYS A 236 12.67 9.11 8.77
N CYS A 237 11.67 9.80 8.21
CA CYS A 237 10.78 9.21 7.22
C CYS A 237 11.55 8.70 5.98
N LEU A 238 11.35 7.44 5.63
CA LEU A 238 12.01 6.83 4.46
C LEU A 238 11.69 7.47 3.11
N ALA A 239 10.55 8.17 3.00
CA ALA A 239 10.12 8.76 1.75
C ALA A 239 10.56 10.22 1.65
N CYS A 240 10.21 11.06 2.64
CA CYS A 240 10.42 12.50 2.55
C CYS A 240 11.59 13.03 3.40
N SER A 241 12.32 12.17 4.10
CA SER A 241 13.59 12.55 4.72
C SER A 241 14.73 12.17 3.79
N GLN A 242 15.73 13.06 3.69
CA GLN A 242 16.99 12.77 2.98
C GLN A 242 18.03 12.13 3.93
N VAL A 243 17.60 11.71 5.13
CA VAL A 243 18.50 11.18 6.15
C VAL A 243 18.65 9.66 5.92
N PRO A 244 19.87 9.15 5.70
CA PRO A 244 20.08 7.72 5.55
C PRO A 244 19.64 6.97 6.80
N VAL A 245 18.70 6.03 6.64
CA VAL A 245 18.22 5.20 7.75
C VAL A 245 19.21 4.07 8.02
N LYS A 246 19.54 3.86 9.28
CA LYS A 246 20.46 2.81 9.71
C LYS A 246 19.70 1.52 9.99
N LEU A 247 20.21 0.41 9.50
CA LEU A 247 19.71 -0.93 9.83
C LEU A 247 20.73 -1.63 10.72
N TYR A 248 20.24 -2.16 11.84
CA TYR A 248 21.06 -2.80 12.85
C TYR A 248 20.91 -4.31 12.78
N PHE A 249 21.96 -5.00 12.35
CA PHE A 249 21.99 -6.47 12.27
C PHE A 249 23.39 -6.97 12.59
N PRO A 250 23.55 -8.06 13.36
CA PRO A 250 24.88 -8.65 13.55
C PRO A 250 25.42 -9.21 12.23
N PRO A 251 26.75 -9.31 12.05
CA PRO A 251 27.37 -9.84 10.82
C PRO A 251 26.92 -11.28 10.47
N GLU A 252 26.52 -12.04 11.48
CA GLU A 252 26.05 -13.42 11.38
C GLU A 252 24.57 -13.53 10.98
N ALA A 253 23.82 -12.42 10.99
CA ALA A 253 22.43 -12.41 10.54
C ALA A 253 22.33 -12.83 9.07
N LYS A 254 21.27 -13.57 8.73
CA LYS A 254 21.00 -13.95 7.35
C LYS A 254 20.35 -12.80 6.59
N LEU A 255 20.57 -12.77 5.28
CA LEU A 255 19.87 -11.81 4.40
C LEU A 255 18.34 -11.97 4.49
N GLN A 256 17.83 -13.18 4.75
CA GLN A 256 16.41 -13.42 5.02
C GLN A 256 15.90 -12.59 6.20
N GLU A 257 16.67 -12.43 7.27
CA GLU A 257 16.25 -11.66 8.45
C GLU A 257 16.10 -10.17 8.12
N VAL A 258 17.00 -9.63 7.30
CA VAL A 258 16.90 -8.26 6.78
C VAL A 258 15.66 -8.11 5.89
N TYR A 259 15.42 -9.06 4.98
CA TYR A 259 14.23 -9.07 4.13
C TYR A 259 12.94 -9.11 4.97
N ASP A 260 12.87 -10.01 5.94
CA ASP A 260 11.72 -10.18 6.82
C ASP A 260 11.49 -8.93 7.67
N HIS A 261 12.54 -8.25 8.10
CA HIS A 261 12.43 -6.97 8.82
C HIS A 261 11.86 -5.86 7.92
N LEU A 262 12.32 -5.72 6.68
CA LEU A 262 11.79 -4.74 5.72
C LEU A 262 10.31 -4.97 5.39
N VAL A 263 9.86 -6.23 5.37
CA VAL A 263 8.47 -6.59 5.08
C VAL A 263 7.57 -6.47 6.30
N ASN A 264 8.02 -6.96 7.47
CA ASN A 264 7.15 -7.14 8.64
C ASN A 264 7.21 -5.98 9.65
N SER A 265 8.23 -5.12 9.59
CA SER A 265 8.29 -3.95 10.47
C SER A 265 7.14 -2.99 10.19
N GLN A 266 6.57 -2.43 11.26
CA GLN A 266 5.53 -1.41 11.16
C GLN A 266 6.04 -0.11 10.53
N GLU A 267 7.34 0.15 10.63
CA GLU A 267 7.99 1.32 10.06
C GLU A 267 8.07 1.24 8.53
N PHE A 268 8.40 0.08 7.96
CA PHE A 268 8.73 -0.03 6.53
C PHE A 268 7.59 -0.62 5.68
N GLN A 269 6.94 -1.69 6.18
CA GLN A 269 5.82 -2.38 5.54
C GLN A 269 5.97 -2.58 4.01
N MET A 270 7.18 -2.94 3.56
CA MET A 270 7.46 -3.16 2.13
C MET A 270 6.75 -4.42 1.63
N LYS A 271 6.39 -4.47 0.35
CA LYS A 271 5.63 -5.62 -0.18
C LYS A 271 6.49 -6.70 -0.81
N SER A 272 7.51 -6.31 -1.57
CA SER A 272 8.41 -7.23 -2.26
C SER A 272 9.77 -6.55 -2.51
N PRO A 273 10.55 -6.28 -1.44
CA PRO A 273 11.76 -5.49 -1.56
C PRO A 273 12.85 -6.21 -2.36
N GLY A 274 13.30 -5.56 -3.43
CA GLY A 274 14.52 -5.90 -4.15
C GLY A 274 15.72 -5.24 -3.50
N MET A 275 16.74 -6.02 -3.16
CA MET A 275 17.91 -5.59 -2.42
C MET A 275 19.16 -5.67 -3.28
N THR A 276 19.90 -4.57 -3.38
CA THR A 276 21.19 -4.49 -4.06
C THR A 276 22.21 -3.79 -3.15
N THR A 277 23.49 -4.06 -3.35
CA THR A 277 24.56 -3.36 -2.63
C THR A 277 25.77 -3.21 -3.56
N THR A 278 26.72 -2.37 -3.19
CA THR A 278 27.97 -2.20 -3.94
C THR A 278 29.07 -2.99 -3.26
N VAL A 279 29.67 -3.95 -3.97
CA VAL A 279 30.85 -4.72 -3.53
C VAL A 279 31.97 -4.50 -4.54
N ASP A 280 33.16 -4.09 -4.08
CA ASP A 280 34.32 -3.82 -4.92
C ASP A 280 34.04 -2.85 -6.10
N GLY A 281 33.22 -1.83 -5.85
CA GLY A 281 32.84 -0.82 -6.84
C GLY A 281 31.85 -1.32 -7.91
N ARG A 282 31.31 -2.53 -7.78
CA ARG A 282 30.27 -3.06 -8.68
C ARG A 282 28.96 -3.26 -7.93
N SER A 283 27.85 -2.87 -8.57
CA SER A 283 26.51 -3.17 -8.06
C SER A 283 26.26 -4.68 -8.13
N LYS A 284 25.91 -5.26 -6.98
CA LYS A 284 25.62 -6.67 -6.78
C LYS A 284 24.18 -6.81 -6.32
N THR A 285 23.38 -7.51 -7.10
CA THR A 285 22.01 -7.88 -6.71
C THR A 285 22.07 -8.98 -5.65
N LEU A 286 21.50 -8.69 -4.47
CA LEU A 286 21.47 -9.62 -3.35
C LEU A 286 20.25 -10.52 -3.43
N TYR A 287 19.08 -9.92 -3.63
CA TYR A 287 17.81 -10.60 -3.82
C TYR A 287 16.86 -9.71 -4.64
N MET A 288 16.17 -10.27 -5.63
CA MET A 288 15.23 -9.51 -6.46
C MET A 288 13.99 -10.36 -6.78
N PRO A 289 12.89 -10.19 -6.02
CA PRO A 289 11.68 -10.99 -6.20
C PRO A 289 10.82 -10.56 -7.40
N SER A 290 10.98 -9.32 -7.88
CA SER A 290 10.16 -8.76 -8.96
C SER A 290 10.43 -9.37 -10.34
N VAL A 291 11.61 -9.98 -10.54
CA VAL A 291 12.04 -10.54 -11.83
C VAL A 291 12.30 -12.05 -11.65
N PRO A 292 11.45 -12.96 -12.19
CA PRO A 292 11.51 -14.38 -11.88
C PRO A 292 12.86 -15.05 -12.14
N ASP A 293 13.57 -14.67 -13.20
CA ASP A 293 14.87 -15.23 -13.53
C ASP A 293 15.98 -14.76 -12.57
N ILE A 294 15.88 -13.51 -12.08
CA ILE A 294 16.82 -12.97 -11.10
C ILE A 294 16.49 -13.53 -9.71
N GLU A 295 15.21 -13.68 -9.36
CA GLU A 295 14.78 -14.30 -8.10
C GLU A 295 15.40 -15.70 -7.98
N LYS A 296 15.22 -16.58 -8.98
CA LYS A 296 15.78 -17.93 -8.98
C LYS A 296 17.30 -17.95 -8.73
N ARG A 297 18.02 -17.01 -9.34
CA ARG A 297 19.49 -16.90 -9.21
C ARG A 297 19.95 -16.32 -7.87
N THR A 298 19.13 -15.50 -7.23
CA THR A 298 19.47 -14.77 -6.00
C THR A 298 18.86 -15.38 -4.74
N LYS A 299 17.88 -16.28 -4.88
CA LYS A 299 17.17 -16.93 -3.76
C LYS A 299 18.10 -17.64 -2.77
N GLU A 300 19.19 -18.24 -3.26
CA GLU A 300 20.17 -18.89 -2.39
C GLU A 300 20.95 -17.91 -1.52
N ASN A 301 21.02 -16.61 -1.88
CA ASN A 301 21.66 -15.60 -1.05
C ASN A 301 20.86 -15.30 0.23
N LEU A 302 19.56 -15.56 0.26
CA LEU A 302 18.73 -15.36 1.46
C LEU A 302 19.22 -16.20 2.65
N LYS A 303 19.81 -17.35 2.38
CA LYS A 303 20.35 -18.27 3.40
C LYS A 303 21.73 -17.86 3.90
N LYS A 304 22.44 -17.01 3.14
CA LYS A 304 23.80 -16.56 3.46
C LYS A 304 23.78 -15.45 4.49
N THR A 305 24.83 -15.40 5.29
CA THR A 305 25.04 -14.34 6.29
C THR A 305 25.48 -13.04 5.63
N LEU A 306 25.27 -11.91 6.31
CA LEU A 306 25.75 -10.60 5.84
C LEU A 306 27.27 -10.62 5.61
N LYS A 307 28.02 -11.28 6.50
CA LYS A 307 29.47 -11.48 6.36
C LYS A 307 29.85 -12.27 5.10
N GLU A 308 29.14 -13.36 4.79
CA GLU A 308 29.37 -14.16 3.56
C GLU A 308 29.03 -13.39 2.29
N LEU A 309 28.08 -12.46 2.36
CA LEU A 309 27.70 -11.63 1.23
C LEU A 309 28.67 -10.47 0.96
N GLY A 310 29.61 -10.24 1.89
CA GLY A 310 30.65 -9.24 1.81
C GLY A 310 30.24 -7.89 2.39
N PHE A 311 29.26 -7.85 3.31
CA PHE A 311 28.89 -6.60 3.97
C PHE A 311 29.99 -6.13 4.93
N VAL A 312 30.31 -4.83 4.87
CA VAL A 312 31.16 -4.13 5.84
C VAL A 312 30.36 -3.12 6.65
N GLU A 313 30.91 -2.70 7.78
CA GLU A 313 30.31 -1.67 8.65
C GLU A 313 30.05 -0.38 7.86
N GLY A 314 28.81 0.11 7.92
CA GLY A 314 28.41 1.33 7.22
C GLY A 314 28.15 1.16 5.72
N GLN A 315 28.15 -0.06 5.19
CA GLN A 315 27.87 -0.32 3.78
C GLN A 315 26.42 0.01 3.43
N GLU A 316 26.22 0.56 2.23
CA GLU A 316 24.90 0.91 1.73
C GLU A 316 24.16 -0.30 1.16
N LEU A 317 22.93 -0.46 1.60
CA LEU A 317 21.93 -1.37 1.06
C LEU A 317 20.90 -0.52 0.31
N VAL A 318 20.84 -0.71 -1.01
CA VAL A 318 19.86 -0.02 -1.87
C VAL A 318 18.67 -0.95 -2.07
N VAL A 319 17.50 -0.47 -1.66
CA VAL A 319 16.25 -1.22 -1.70
C VAL A 319 15.28 -0.55 -2.68
N VAL A 320 14.69 -1.35 -3.56
CA VAL A 320 13.60 -0.95 -4.45
C VAL A 320 12.37 -1.77 -4.10
N ASP A 321 11.19 -1.14 -4.03
CA ASP A 321 9.96 -1.84 -3.66
C ASP A 321 8.78 -1.29 -4.45
N VAL A 322 7.77 -2.12 -4.68
CA VAL A 322 6.55 -1.71 -5.39
C VAL A 322 5.76 -0.61 -4.65
N THR A 323 6.04 -0.36 -3.37
CA THR A 323 5.41 0.71 -2.58
C THR A 323 5.97 2.10 -2.86
N ASN A 324 7.18 2.22 -3.44
CA ASN A 324 7.82 3.51 -3.69
C ASN A 324 8.53 3.50 -5.06
N PRO A 325 8.27 4.46 -5.98
CA PRO A 325 9.00 4.54 -7.25
C PRO A 325 10.50 4.85 -7.07
N MET A 326 10.88 5.46 -5.96
CA MET A 326 12.27 5.77 -5.62
C MET A 326 12.95 4.58 -4.93
N TYR A 327 14.26 4.45 -5.11
CA TYR A 327 15.05 3.56 -4.27
C TYR A 327 15.27 4.18 -2.88
N ILE A 328 15.37 3.33 -1.86
CA ILE A 328 15.66 3.71 -0.49
C ILE A 328 17.05 3.18 -0.15
N ALA A 329 17.95 4.07 0.28
CA ALA A 329 19.29 3.69 0.71
C ALA A 329 19.33 3.55 2.24
N PHE A 330 19.70 2.36 2.71
CA PHE A 330 19.94 2.07 4.10
C PHE A 330 21.42 1.94 4.38
N LYS A 331 21.85 2.34 5.57
CA LYS A 331 23.21 2.15 6.05
C LYS A 331 23.28 0.97 7.02
N MET A 332 23.91 -0.13 6.62
CA MET A 332 24.07 -1.30 7.47
C MET A 332 25.03 -1.01 8.62
N THR A 333 24.64 -1.32 9.85
CA THR A 333 25.43 -1.10 11.08
C THR A 333 25.42 -2.40 11.89
N PHE A 334 26.59 -2.90 12.30
CA PHE A 334 26.71 -4.18 13.01
C PHE A 334 26.62 -4.04 14.54
N LYS A 335 26.56 -2.82 15.06
CA LYS A 335 26.37 -2.52 16.48
C LYS A 335 25.18 -1.61 16.67
N GLU A 336 24.22 -2.03 17.50
CA GLU A 336 23.20 -1.12 18.02
C GLU A 336 23.88 0.03 18.79
N PRO A 337 23.31 1.25 18.77
CA PRO A 337 23.78 2.30 19.64
C PRO A 337 23.65 1.80 21.08
N THR A 338 24.76 1.75 21.80
CA THR A 338 24.69 1.68 23.27
C THR A 338 24.09 3.01 23.71
N ASP A 339 22.87 2.98 24.26
CA ASP A 339 22.27 4.15 24.91
C ASP A 339 23.32 4.76 25.86
N THR A 340 23.67 6.01 25.59
CA THR A 340 24.57 6.83 26.43
C THR A 340 23.82 8.05 26.90
#